data_AF-A0A1M6B287-F1
#
_entry.id   AF-A0A1M6B287-F1
#
_cell.length_a   1.000
_cell.length_b   1.000
_cell.length_c   1.000
_cell.angle_alpha   90.00
_cell.angle_beta   90.00
_cell.angle_gamma   90.00
#
_symmetry.space_group_name_H-M   'P 1'
#
loop_
_entity.id
_entity.type
_entity.pdbx_description
1 polymer ?
#
loop_
_entity_poly.entity_id
_entity_poly.type
_entity_poly.pdbx_seq_one_letter_code
_entity_poly.pdbx_strand_id
1 'polypeptide(L)'
;MSCTKTETIEKENSVYKALHFKDQIEVLIIGTFHFDQETNYDELSEKNQLEIDQLLTGLEKFGATKVFIEKSPLYDSVYNARYQEYLTSEESIDSLRNEIYQLGFKMAKRLQHNAIYLFDNKPDFIGSLEDFSFSSFAKYADSVDTQFNKKHHQQISEVYTYMIVYEIL
;
A
#
# COMPACT_ATOMS: atom_id res chain seq x y z
N MET A 1 20.84 -35.00 7.38
CA MET A 1 20.57 -33.56 7.51
C MET A 1 19.86 -33.11 6.24
N SER A 2 18.52 -33.18 6.20
CA SER A 2 17.70 -32.60 5.13
C SER A 2 16.23 -32.67 5.58
N CYS A 3 15.86 -31.78 6.50
CA CYS A 3 14.46 -31.56 6.90
C CYS A 3 14.43 -30.23 7.68
N THR A 4 14.46 -29.11 6.97
CA THR A 4 14.30 -27.79 7.59
C THR A 4 13.41 -26.91 6.72
N LYS A 5 13.69 -26.80 5.41
CA LYS A 5 12.86 -25.99 4.50
C LYS A 5 11.39 -26.43 4.40
N THR A 6 11.14 -27.73 4.28
CA THR A 6 9.77 -28.25 4.08
C THR A 6 8.90 -28.07 5.33
N GLU A 7 9.47 -28.32 6.51
CA GLU A 7 8.77 -28.13 7.79
C GLU A 7 8.46 -26.65 8.05
N THR A 8 9.36 -25.72 7.70
CA THR A 8 9.13 -24.28 7.85
C THR A 8 7.98 -23.79 6.96
N ILE A 9 7.94 -24.23 5.69
CA ILE A 9 6.88 -23.88 4.74
C ILE A 9 5.52 -24.47 5.16
N GLU A 10 5.50 -25.70 5.68
CA GLU A 10 4.27 -26.31 6.21
C GLU A 10 3.76 -25.58 7.46
N LYS A 11 4.67 -25.08 8.32
CA LYS A 11 4.31 -24.33 9.52
C LYS A 11 3.84 -22.90 9.21
N GLU A 12 4.50 -22.18 8.30
CA GLU A 12 4.01 -20.90 7.77
C GLU A 12 2.58 -21.06 7.24
N ASN A 13 2.38 -22.03 6.34
CA ASN A 13 1.07 -22.34 5.79
C ASN A 13 0.03 -22.70 6.86
N SER A 14 0.45 -23.30 8.00
CA SER A 14 -0.44 -23.62 9.12
C SER A 14 -0.89 -22.40 9.92
N VAL A 15 -0.01 -21.41 10.11
CA VAL A 15 -0.34 -20.14 10.79
C VAL A 15 -1.28 -19.31 9.90
N TYR A 16 -0.97 -19.19 8.60
CA TYR A 16 -1.85 -18.53 7.64
C TYR A 16 -3.21 -19.24 7.48
N LYS A 17 -3.26 -20.58 7.55
CA LYS A 17 -4.52 -21.35 7.59
C LYS A 17 -5.30 -21.16 8.89
N ALA A 18 -4.62 -21.07 10.03
CA ALA A 18 -5.25 -20.86 11.33
C ALA A 18 -5.86 -19.47 11.45
N LEU A 19 -5.23 -18.48 10.81
CA LEU A 19 -5.76 -17.14 10.58
C LEU A 19 -6.78 -17.15 9.42
N HIS A 20 -7.75 -18.05 9.45
CA HIS A 20 -8.78 -18.18 8.41
C HIS A 20 -9.67 -16.92 8.38
N PHE A 21 -9.25 -15.91 7.61
CA PHE A 21 -10.04 -14.71 7.38
C PHE A 21 -11.19 -15.08 6.43
N LYS A 22 -12.39 -15.16 6.99
CA LYS A 22 -13.60 -15.56 6.25
C LYS A 22 -13.94 -14.62 5.08
N ASP A 23 -13.42 -13.39 5.14
CA ASP A 23 -13.52 -12.31 4.15
C ASP A 23 -12.17 -11.57 4.05
N GLN A 24 -11.15 -12.22 3.48
CA GLN A 24 -9.79 -11.67 3.40
C GLN A 24 -9.74 -10.59 2.29
N ILE A 25 -9.45 -9.35 2.67
CA ILE A 25 -9.16 -8.29 1.71
C ILE A 25 -7.69 -8.42 1.31
N GLU A 26 -7.45 -8.67 0.02
CA GLU A 26 -6.10 -8.66 -0.53
C GLU A 26 -5.66 -7.21 -0.78
N VAL A 27 -4.44 -6.89 -0.35
CA VAL A 27 -3.87 -5.55 -0.49
C VAL A 27 -2.48 -5.67 -1.12
N LEU A 28 -2.27 -4.92 -2.20
CA LEU A 28 -0.97 -4.74 -2.83
C LEU A 28 -0.45 -3.33 -2.52
N ILE A 29 0.69 -3.25 -1.84
CA ILE A 29 1.36 -1.99 -1.51
C ILE A 29 2.51 -1.78 -2.48
N ILE A 30 2.56 -0.62 -3.13
CA ILE A 30 3.63 -0.22 -4.03
C ILE A 30 4.33 0.97 -3.41
N GLY A 31 5.57 0.78 -2.99
CA GLY A 31 6.44 1.86 -2.53
C GLY A 31 7.27 2.41 -3.68
N THR A 32 7.31 3.73 -3.83
CA THR A 32 8.16 4.43 -4.80
C THR A 32 8.83 5.63 -4.11
N PHE A 33 9.80 6.24 -4.78
CA PHE A 33 10.21 7.61 -4.46
C PHE A 33 9.17 8.61 -5.00
N HIS A 34 9.25 9.88 -4.58
CA HIS A 34 8.39 10.96 -5.09
C HIS A 34 8.91 11.47 -6.43
N PHE A 35 8.13 11.28 -7.49
CA PHE A 35 8.55 11.58 -8.87
C PHE A 35 8.78 13.09 -9.09
N ASP A 36 8.07 13.95 -8.36
CA ASP A 36 8.23 15.40 -8.48
C ASP A 36 9.49 15.94 -7.78
N GLN A 37 10.05 15.18 -6.83
CA GLN A 37 11.21 15.56 -6.03
C GLN A 37 12.54 15.07 -6.62
N GLU A 38 12.50 14.16 -7.59
CA GLU A 38 13.71 13.68 -8.26
C GLU A 38 14.16 14.61 -9.37
N THR A 39 15.46 14.94 -9.34
CA THR A 39 16.08 15.89 -10.28
C THR A 39 16.85 15.19 -11.40
N ASN A 40 17.30 13.95 -11.16
CA ASN A 40 18.11 13.17 -12.10
C ASN A 40 17.30 12.10 -12.84
N TYR A 41 15.98 12.10 -12.68
CA TYR A 41 15.10 11.11 -13.26
C TYR A 41 13.86 11.80 -13.85
N ASP A 42 13.62 11.58 -15.14
CA ASP A 42 12.53 12.21 -15.88
C ASP A 42 11.45 11.20 -16.25
N GLU A 43 10.41 11.18 -15.44
CA GLU A 43 9.29 10.23 -15.60
C GLU A 43 8.46 10.45 -16.81
N LEU A 44 8.48 11.65 -17.37
CA LEU A 44 7.73 11.97 -18.56
C LEU A 44 8.52 11.61 -19.83
N SER A 45 9.78 11.19 -19.69
CA SER A 45 10.56 10.68 -20.82
C SER A 45 9.88 9.45 -21.42
N GLU A 46 9.92 9.32 -22.74
CA GLU A 46 9.30 8.21 -23.48
C GLU A 46 9.75 6.85 -22.92
N LYS A 47 11.04 6.73 -22.59
CA LYS A 47 11.60 5.52 -21.99
C LYS A 47 10.93 5.18 -20.64
N ASN A 48 10.86 6.14 -19.72
CA ASN A 48 10.30 5.88 -18.39
C ASN A 48 8.78 5.67 -18.45
N GLN A 49 8.08 6.34 -19.37
CA GLN A 49 6.65 6.10 -19.62
C GLN A 49 6.39 4.67 -20.10
N LEU A 50 7.27 4.10 -20.95
CA LEU A 50 7.21 2.70 -21.33
C LEU A 50 7.46 1.76 -20.14
N GLU A 51 8.41 2.07 -19.27
CA GLU A 51 8.68 1.28 -18.05
C GLU A 51 7.48 1.33 -17.08
N ILE A 52 6.88 2.49 -16.89
CA ILE A 52 5.66 2.70 -16.10
C ILE A 52 4.50 1.88 -16.68
N ASP A 53 4.33 1.87 -18.00
CA ASP A 53 3.28 1.11 -18.66
C ASP A 53 3.47 -0.40 -18.52
N GLN A 54 4.72 -0.88 -18.59
CA GLN A 54 5.03 -2.28 -18.33
C GLN A 54 4.74 -2.68 -16.88
N LEU A 55 5.12 -1.83 -15.92
CA LEU A 55 4.78 -2.02 -14.51
C LEU A 55 3.27 -2.13 -14.32
N LEU A 56 2.51 -1.16 -14.83
CA LEU A 56 1.06 -1.11 -14.69
C LEU A 56 0.37 -2.32 -15.36
N THR A 57 0.88 -2.78 -16.51
CA THR A 57 0.41 -4.03 -17.15
C THR A 57 0.61 -5.26 -16.25
N GLY A 58 1.73 -5.31 -15.51
CA GLY A 58 1.96 -6.36 -14.52
C GLY A 58 0.97 -6.30 -13.35
N LEU A 59 0.70 -5.08 -12.87
CA LEU A 59 -0.17 -4.81 -11.72
C LEU A 59 -1.66 -5.02 -12.04
N GLU A 60 -2.10 -4.82 -13.29
CA GLU A 60 -3.47 -5.10 -13.73
C GLU A 60 -3.92 -6.53 -13.41
N LYS A 61 -2.99 -7.49 -13.42
CA LYS A 61 -3.28 -8.90 -13.11
C LYS A 61 -3.75 -9.12 -11.67
N PHE A 62 -3.39 -8.22 -10.76
CA PHE A 62 -3.90 -8.25 -9.39
C PHE A 62 -5.40 -7.92 -9.33
N GLY A 63 -5.95 -7.21 -10.34
CA GLY A 63 -7.38 -6.95 -10.44
C GLY A 63 -7.91 -6.12 -9.26
N ALA A 64 -7.14 -5.12 -8.81
CA ALA A 64 -7.52 -4.29 -7.68
C ALA A 64 -8.93 -3.71 -7.88
N THR A 65 -9.82 -3.89 -6.91
CA THR A 65 -11.19 -3.33 -6.97
C THR A 65 -11.25 -1.86 -6.52
N LYS A 66 -10.14 -1.36 -5.95
CA LYS A 66 -9.93 0.01 -5.49
C LYS A 66 -8.47 0.37 -5.68
N VAL A 67 -8.20 1.62 -6.08
CA VAL A 67 -6.84 2.19 -6.15
C VAL A 67 -6.75 3.32 -5.15
N PHE A 68 -5.76 3.24 -4.26
CA PHE A 68 -5.46 4.26 -3.26
C PHE A 68 -4.20 5.03 -3.64
N ILE A 69 -4.22 6.35 -3.45
CA ILE A 69 -3.07 7.24 -3.64
C ILE A 69 -2.63 7.84 -2.31
N GLU A 70 -1.33 8.12 -2.17
CA GLU A 70 -0.75 8.75 -0.98
C GLU A 70 -1.12 10.24 -0.90
N LYS A 71 -2.35 10.51 -0.46
CA LYS A 71 -2.85 11.87 -0.28
C LYS A 71 -3.89 11.93 0.82
N SER A 72 -3.92 13.05 1.54
CA SER A 72 -4.88 13.24 2.62
C SER A 72 -6.32 13.12 2.14
N PRO A 73 -7.17 12.33 2.83
CA PRO A 73 -8.59 12.20 2.51
C PRO A 73 -9.36 13.53 2.48
N LEU A 74 -8.83 14.59 3.11
CA LEU A 74 -9.41 15.94 3.05
C LEU A 74 -9.46 16.51 1.61
N TYR A 75 -8.65 15.98 0.70
CA TYR A 75 -8.62 16.41 -0.70
C TYR A 75 -9.43 15.49 -1.64
N ASP A 76 -10.24 14.57 -1.11
CA ASP A 76 -10.98 13.58 -1.90
C ASP A 76 -11.77 14.23 -3.06
N SER A 77 -12.61 15.23 -2.75
CA SER A 77 -13.41 15.93 -3.76
C SER A 77 -12.54 16.58 -4.85
N VAL A 78 -11.38 17.12 -4.49
CA VAL A 78 -10.49 17.80 -5.44
C VAL A 78 -9.81 16.80 -6.37
N TYR A 79 -9.30 15.69 -5.82
CA TYR A 79 -8.60 14.68 -6.62
C TYR A 79 -9.55 13.84 -7.46
N ASN A 80 -10.73 13.49 -6.95
CA ASN A 80 -11.74 12.80 -7.75
C ASN A 80 -12.29 13.69 -8.87
N ALA A 81 -12.44 15.01 -8.67
CA ALA A 81 -12.80 15.93 -9.76
C ALA A 81 -11.73 15.94 -10.87
N ARG A 82 -10.45 16.07 -10.51
CA ARG A 82 -9.33 15.97 -11.47
C ARG A 82 -9.27 14.60 -12.15
N TYR A 83 -9.60 13.53 -11.43
CA TYR A 83 -9.65 12.19 -12.00
C TYR A 83 -10.77 12.07 -13.04
N GLN A 84 -11.95 12.66 -12.81
CA GLN A 84 -13.00 12.71 -13.83
C GLN A 84 -12.55 13.47 -15.08
N GLU A 85 -11.85 14.59 -14.92
CA GLU A 85 -11.28 15.33 -16.06
C GLU A 85 -10.33 14.44 -16.87
N TYR A 86 -9.44 13.71 -16.19
CA TYR A 86 -8.51 12.77 -16.82
C TYR A 86 -9.21 11.61 -17.54
N LEU A 87 -10.32 11.08 -17.00
CA LEU A 87 -11.10 10.05 -17.68
C LEU A 87 -11.63 10.54 -19.04
N THR A 88 -11.92 11.84 -19.16
CA THR A 88 -12.43 12.46 -20.39
C THR A 88 -11.35 12.99 -21.34
N SER A 89 -10.13 13.23 -20.86
CA SER A 89 -9.00 13.76 -21.64
C SER A 89 -7.67 13.19 -21.15
N GLU A 90 -7.04 12.32 -21.95
CA GLU A 90 -5.77 11.66 -21.59
C GLU A 90 -4.62 12.64 -21.39
N GLU A 91 -4.61 13.73 -22.17
CA GLU A 91 -3.54 14.73 -22.18
C GLU A 91 -3.44 15.52 -20.87
N SER A 92 -4.41 15.40 -19.95
CA SER A 92 -4.47 16.20 -18.72
C SER A 92 -3.35 15.88 -17.73
N ILE A 93 -2.71 14.72 -17.84
CA ILE A 93 -1.67 14.28 -16.91
C ILE A 93 -0.29 14.07 -17.53
N ASP A 94 -0.13 14.16 -18.85
CA ASP A 94 1.14 13.85 -19.54
C ASP A 94 2.27 14.83 -19.19
N SER A 95 1.92 16.01 -18.66
CA SER A 95 2.88 17.01 -18.15
C SER A 95 3.08 16.95 -16.63
N LEU A 96 2.36 16.08 -15.93
CA LEU A 96 2.38 15.99 -14.47
C LEU A 96 3.39 14.93 -14.02
N ARG A 97 4.61 15.38 -13.73
CA ARG A 97 5.69 14.55 -13.18
C ARG A 97 5.44 14.24 -11.69
N ASN A 98 4.43 13.44 -11.39
CA ASN A 98 4.11 13.01 -10.03
C ASN A 98 3.45 11.60 -10.05
N GLU A 99 3.87 10.73 -9.14
CA GLU A 99 3.51 9.32 -9.03
C GLU A 99 2.01 9.09 -8.83
N ILE A 100 1.32 10.02 -8.17
CA ILE A 100 -0.13 9.98 -7.99
C ILE A 100 -0.82 9.93 -9.35
N TYR A 101 -0.34 10.70 -10.32
CA TYR A 101 -0.92 10.72 -11.66
C TYR A 101 -0.36 9.59 -12.53
N GLN A 102 0.97 9.45 -12.58
CA GLN A 102 1.63 8.51 -13.49
C GLN A 102 1.43 7.04 -13.10
N LEU A 103 1.19 6.74 -11.82
CA LEU A 103 0.84 5.40 -11.35
C LEU A 103 -0.63 5.33 -10.94
N GLY A 104 -1.03 6.15 -9.96
CA GLY A 104 -2.37 6.05 -9.35
C GLY A 104 -3.52 6.27 -10.34
N PHE A 105 -3.54 7.41 -11.02
CA PHE A 105 -4.61 7.73 -11.97
C PHE A 105 -4.61 6.77 -13.16
N LYS A 106 -3.43 6.50 -13.75
CA LYS A 106 -3.31 5.54 -14.86
C LYS A 106 -3.79 4.15 -14.47
N MET A 107 -3.40 3.63 -13.31
CA MET A 107 -3.84 2.33 -12.81
C MET A 107 -5.37 2.28 -12.64
N ALA A 108 -5.95 3.29 -11.99
CA ALA A 108 -7.39 3.35 -11.79
C ALA A 108 -8.14 3.39 -13.13
N LYS A 109 -7.65 4.17 -14.11
CA LYS A 109 -8.27 4.25 -15.44
C LYS A 109 -8.16 2.92 -16.20
N ARG A 110 -7.00 2.26 -16.15
CA ARG A 110 -6.76 0.93 -16.73
C ARG A 110 -7.75 -0.12 -16.21
N LEU A 111 -8.05 -0.07 -14.92
CA LEU A 111 -9.03 -0.94 -14.25
C LEU A 111 -10.47 -0.45 -14.40
N GLN A 112 -10.73 0.59 -15.19
CA GLN A 112 -12.05 1.16 -15.45
C GLN A 112 -12.77 1.63 -14.18
N HIS A 113 -12.01 2.12 -13.20
CA HIS A 113 -12.58 2.70 -12.00
C HIS A 113 -13.17 4.08 -12.29
N ASN A 114 -14.33 4.36 -11.71
CA ASN A 114 -14.96 5.67 -11.81
C ASN A 114 -14.44 6.65 -10.74
N ALA A 115 -13.61 6.19 -9.80
CA ALA A 115 -13.09 6.99 -8.71
C ALA A 115 -11.75 6.43 -8.23
N ILE A 116 -10.98 7.29 -7.56
CA ILE A 116 -9.79 6.93 -6.81
C ILE A 116 -10.05 7.16 -5.32
N TYR A 117 -9.26 6.50 -4.49
CA TYR A 117 -9.32 6.63 -3.04
C TYR A 117 -8.03 7.26 -2.51
N LEU A 118 -8.14 8.01 -1.42
CA LEU A 118 -7.03 8.75 -0.84
C LEU A 118 -6.68 8.17 0.53
N PHE A 119 -5.41 7.92 0.77
CA PHE A 119 -4.90 7.43 2.04
C PHE A 119 -3.56 8.09 2.37
N ASP A 120 -3.58 9.01 3.33
CA ASP A 120 -2.41 9.60 3.98
C ASP A 120 -2.93 10.50 5.12
N ASN A 121 -3.14 9.89 6.28
CA ASN A 121 -3.74 10.58 7.42
C ASN A 121 -2.76 11.49 8.17
N LYS A 122 -1.48 11.55 7.77
CA LYS A 122 -0.39 12.29 8.43
C LYS A 122 -0.61 12.45 9.94
N PRO A 123 -0.75 11.34 10.69
CA PRO A 123 -0.92 11.44 12.13
C PRO A 123 0.28 12.19 12.70
N ASP A 124 0.08 12.89 13.83
CA ASP A 124 1.17 13.56 14.52
C ASP A 124 2.35 12.60 14.62
N PHE A 125 3.51 13.05 14.14
CA PHE A 125 4.73 12.25 14.14
C PHE A 125 5.01 11.82 15.58
N ILE A 126 4.82 10.54 15.87
CA ILE A 126 4.92 9.98 17.23
C ILE A 126 6.37 9.97 17.77
N GLY A 127 7.32 10.51 17.01
CA GLY A 127 8.74 10.57 17.37
C GLY A 127 9.57 9.48 16.69
N SER A 128 10.67 9.10 17.34
CA SER A 128 11.59 8.05 16.89
C SER A 128 10.96 6.66 17.08
N LEU A 129 11.24 5.73 16.16
CA LEU A 129 10.99 4.30 16.37
C LEU A 129 12.03 3.65 17.31
N GLU A 130 13.02 4.40 17.81
CA GLU A 130 14.07 3.88 18.72
C GLU A 130 13.50 3.14 19.94
N ASP A 131 12.33 3.54 20.44
CA ASP A 131 11.65 2.91 21.58
C ASP A 131 10.34 2.20 21.19
N PHE A 132 10.19 1.87 19.90
CA PHE A 132 9.02 1.11 19.46
C PHE A 132 8.98 -0.26 20.16
N SER A 133 7.86 -0.56 20.79
CA SER A 133 7.55 -1.89 21.30
C SER A 133 6.07 -2.18 21.03
N PHE A 134 5.71 -3.46 20.89
CA PHE A 134 4.29 -3.82 20.82
C PHE A 134 3.50 -3.38 22.05
N SER A 135 4.16 -3.26 23.20
CA SER A 135 3.53 -2.75 24.41
C SER A 135 3.21 -1.25 24.31
N SER A 136 4.08 -0.44 23.70
CA SER A 136 3.83 0.98 23.47
C SER A 136 2.81 1.18 22.35
N PHE A 137 2.89 0.39 21.27
CA PHE A 137 1.89 0.37 20.20
C PHE A 137 0.49 -0.01 20.71
N ALA A 138 0.37 -1.07 21.52
CA ALA A 138 -0.91 -1.52 22.06
C ALA A 138 -1.55 -0.46 22.98
N LYS A 139 -0.75 0.20 23.83
CA LYS A 139 -1.24 1.30 24.67
C LYS A 139 -1.74 2.48 23.83
N TYR A 140 -1.04 2.82 22.76
CA TYR A 140 -1.48 3.86 21.82
C TYR A 140 -2.77 3.44 21.10
N ALA A 141 -2.80 2.24 20.52
CA ALA A 141 -3.98 1.73 19.82
C ALA A 141 -5.20 1.66 20.74
N ASP A 142 -5.04 1.25 22.00
CA ASP A 142 -6.10 1.31 23.01
C ASP A 142 -6.59 2.74 23.28
N SER A 143 -5.69 3.73 23.27
CA SER A 143 -6.05 5.14 23.50
C SER A 143 -6.83 5.77 22.34
N VAL A 144 -6.65 5.26 21.11
CA VAL A 144 -7.29 5.76 19.89
C VAL A 144 -8.57 5.00 19.57
N ASP A 145 -8.52 3.66 19.57
CA ASP A 145 -9.66 2.78 19.34
C ASP A 145 -9.48 1.45 20.08
N THR A 146 -9.90 1.45 21.35
CA THR A 146 -9.84 0.26 22.22
C THR A 146 -10.60 -0.94 21.64
N GLN A 147 -11.67 -0.73 20.89
CA GLN A 147 -12.47 -1.83 20.34
C GLN A 147 -11.74 -2.51 19.20
N PHE A 148 -11.15 -1.73 18.30
CA PHE A 148 -10.31 -2.24 17.22
C PHE A 148 -9.09 -2.97 17.79
N ASN A 149 -8.37 -2.34 18.73
CA ASN A 149 -7.16 -2.95 19.29
C ASN A 149 -7.48 -4.26 20.00
N LYS A 150 -8.48 -4.33 20.88
CA LYS A 150 -8.86 -5.59 21.54
C LYS A 150 -9.22 -6.70 20.56
N LYS A 151 -9.86 -6.36 19.44
CA LYS A 151 -10.26 -7.33 18.42
C LYS A 151 -9.07 -7.86 17.63
N HIS A 152 -8.05 -7.04 17.38
CA HIS A 152 -6.99 -7.34 16.42
C HIS A 152 -5.58 -7.48 17.05
N HIS A 153 -5.40 -7.15 18.32
CA HIS A 153 -4.08 -7.10 18.98
C HIS A 153 -3.32 -8.43 18.92
N GLN A 154 -3.99 -9.54 19.25
CA GLN A 154 -3.38 -10.87 19.20
C GLN A 154 -2.96 -11.22 17.76
N GLN A 155 -3.83 -10.94 16.78
CA GLN A 155 -3.57 -11.21 15.36
C GLN A 155 -2.37 -10.41 14.84
N ILE A 156 -2.32 -9.10 15.15
CA ILE A 156 -1.21 -8.21 14.79
C ILE A 156 0.08 -8.72 15.44
N SER A 157 0.05 -9.01 16.75
CA SER A 157 1.25 -9.44 17.48
C SER A 157 1.81 -10.77 16.97
N GLU A 158 0.95 -11.72 16.62
CA GLU A 158 1.36 -13.03 16.09
C GLU A 158 2.06 -12.91 14.71
N VAL A 159 1.52 -12.10 13.79
CA VAL A 159 2.12 -11.88 12.46
C VAL A 159 3.49 -11.22 12.56
N TYR A 160 3.63 -10.18 13.37
CA TYR A 160 4.90 -9.46 13.49
C TYR A 160 5.97 -10.22 14.29
N THR A 161 5.59 -10.91 15.37
CA THR A 161 6.54 -11.74 16.13
C THR A 161 7.07 -12.88 15.26
N TYR A 162 6.22 -13.43 14.39
CA TYR A 162 6.64 -14.41 13.39
C TYR A 162 7.75 -13.85 12.49
N MET A 163 7.56 -12.67 11.90
CA MET A 163 8.57 -12.06 11.02
C MET A 163 9.93 -11.83 11.71
N ILE A 164 9.94 -11.38 12.97
CA ILE A 164 11.19 -11.10 13.70
C ILE A 164 12.00 -12.37 14.02
N VAL A 165 11.32 -13.50 14.31
CA VAL A 165 12.00 -14.75 14.67
C VAL A 165 12.70 -15.40 13.46
N TYR A 166 12.26 -15.10 12.23
CA TYR A 166 12.82 -15.69 11.01
C TYR A 166 13.76 -14.77 10.22
N GLU A 167 13.93 -13.50 10.61
CA GLU A 167 15.01 -12.63 10.07
C GLU A 167 16.35 -12.77 10.82
N ILE A 168 16.38 -13.47 11.96
CA ILE A 168 17.59 -13.65 12.81
C ILE A 168 18.22 -15.07 12.64
N LEU A 169 17.69 -15.91 11.73
CA LEU A 169 18.24 -17.23 11.39
C LEU A 169 18.57 -17.34 9.90
#